data_AF-A0A093Z3U1-F1
#
_entry.id   AF-A0A093Z3U1-F1
#
_cell.length_a   1.000
_cell.length_b   1.000
_cell.length_c   1.000
_cell.angle_alpha   90.00
_cell.angle_beta   90.00
_cell.angle_gamma   90.00
#
_symmetry.space_group_name_H-M   'P 1'
#
loop_
_entity.id
_entity.type
_entity.pdbx_description
1 polymer ?
#
loop_
_entity_poly.entity_id
_entity_poly.type
_entity_poly.pdbx_seq_one_letter_code
_entity_poly.pdbx_strand_id
1 'polypeptide(L)'
;MAPRRGGGGYSSGSSSSCYYCTETTYLPGYNWQYPTSTALFALNVILLIVLIACMVLTRRFKWIRERGTDKLRNSGYFTATLFMFLSTLLQVIFSALGESEVAVTYLVYIGYIIKEIFWTIASVLIVAIIARTIAEDVGALSQKIATFGIAFLWTISIIVLGFSIALYAEYIAMGGAEYIATMGYIYSSIIWASYLFAFTLFLCGLAVFAVLKRRSMGSLLMLIIVIPSLFLKSLLELVTEANNN
;
A
#
# COMPACT_ATOMS: atom_id res chain seq x y z
N MET A 1 29.28 31.34 7.44
CA MET A 1 28.95 32.06 8.70
C MET A 1 28.06 31.13 9.52
N ALA A 2 28.51 30.71 10.69
CA ALA A 2 27.78 29.77 11.55
C ALA A 2 26.63 30.50 12.29
N PRO A 3 25.46 29.86 12.51
CA PRO A 3 24.40 30.46 13.29
C PRO A 3 24.75 30.42 14.78
N ARG A 4 24.75 31.60 15.42
CA ARG A 4 24.98 31.78 16.85
C ARG A 4 23.81 31.24 17.66
N ARG A 5 24.11 30.33 18.59
CA ARG A 5 23.27 30.02 19.75
C ARG A 5 23.37 31.15 20.80
N GLY A 6 22.22 31.52 21.35
CA GLY A 6 22.04 32.36 22.55
C GLY A 6 20.68 33.05 22.45
N GLY A 7 19.75 32.99 23.40
CA GLY A 7 19.74 32.43 24.74
C GLY A 7 18.28 32.21 25.17
N GLY A 8 18.11 31.55 26.32
CA GLY A 8 16.87 30.93 26.77
C GLY A 8 15.67 31.85 26.97
N GLY A 9 14.51 31.20 26.83
CA GLY A 9 13.18 31.67 27.20
C GLY A 9 12.22 30.50 27.05
N TYR A 10 12.05 29.71 28.11
CA TYR A 10 10.98 28.72 28.18
C TYR A 10 9.67 29.45 28.49
N SER A 11 9.07 30.04 27.46
CA SER A 11 7.69 30.51 27.48
C SER A 11 6.80 29.46 26.83
N SER A 12 6.12 28.69 27.68
CA SER A 12 4.98 27.86 27.33
C SER A 12 3.84 28.75 26.79
N GLY A 13 3.60 28.68 25.47
CA GLY A 13 2.43 29.28 24.82
C GLY A 13 2.79 30.24 23.69
N SER A 14 3.01 29.71 22.48
CA SER A 14 2.61 30.39 21.24
C SER A 14 2.67 29.43 20.05
N SER A 15 1.49 29.13 19.49
CA SER A 15 1.16 28.57 18.16
C SER A 15 1.98 27.38 17.64
N SER A 16 1.37 26.18 17.64
CA SER A 16 1.77 25.13 16.70
C SER A 16 1.73 25.71 15.28
N SER A 17 2.76 25.45 14.48
CA SER A 17 2.95 25.92 13.10
C SER A 17 1.95 25.36 12.08
N CYS A 18 0.73 25.06 12.50
CA CYS A 18 -0.32 24.45 11.71
C CYS A 18 -1.48 25.43 11.58
N TYR A 19 -1.37 26.33 10.60
CA TYR A 19 -2.34 27.38 10.37
C TYR A 19 -3.74 26.82 10.05
N TYR A 20 -3.80 25.70 9.33
CA TYR A 20 -5.06 25.10 8.86
C TYR A 20 -5.58 23.94 9.71
N CYS A 21 -4.87 23.48 10.75
CA CYS A 21 -5.25 22.28 11.51
C CYS A 21 -6.71 22.26 12.00
N THR A 22 -7.20 23.39 12.49
CA THR A 22 -8.56 23.52 13.03
C THR A 22 -9.54 24.12 12.04
N GLU A 23 -9.08 24.50 10.84
CA GLU A 23 -9.97 24.99 9.80
C GLU A 23 -10.81 23.85 9.23
N THR A 24 -12.05 24.19 8.89
CA THR A 24 -13.00 23.26 8.30
C THR A 24 -12.74 23.13 6.82
N THR A 25 -12.70 21.90 6.35
CA THR A 25 -12.68 21.53 4.94
C THR A 25 -13.79 20.52 4.66
N TYR A 26 -14.28 20.54 3.42
CA TYR A 26 -15.21 19.53 2.94
C TYR A 26 -14.41 18.46 2.23
N LEU A 27 -14.59 17.21 2.63
CA LEU A 27 -14.05 16.08 1.89
C LEU A 27 -14.73 16.06 0.50
N PRO A 28 -13.96 16.03 -0.60
CA PRO A 28 -14.55 15.89 -1.92
C PRO A 28 -15.19 14.50 -2.04
N GLY A 29 -16.52 14.45 -2.05
CA GLY A 29 -17.31 13.27 -2.39
C GLY A 29 -17.53 13.17 -3.89
N TYR A 30 -17.57 11.95 -4.42
CA TYR A 30 -18.03 11.66 -5.77
C TYR A 30 -19.48 11.21 -5.66
N ASN A 31 -20.42 12.18 -5.57
CA ASN A 31 -21.86 11.96 -5.43
C ASN A 31 -22.28 10.56 -5.89
N TRP A 32 -22.92 9.76 -5.03
CA TRP A 32 -23.40 8.38 -5.31
C TRP A 32 -24.11 8.17 -6.67
N GLN A 33 -24.47 9.26 -7.33
CA GLN A 33 -24.88 9.34 -8.72
C GLN A 33 -23.92 8.65 -9.70
N TYR A 34 -22.61 8.58 -9.42
CA TYR A 34 -21.67 7.88 -10.29
C TYR A 34 -21.66 6.37 -10.00
N PRO A 35 -21.98 5.52 -11.01
CA PRO A 35 -22.02 4.07 -10.83
C PRO A 35 -20.65 3.47 -10.52
N THR A 36 -19.56 4.14 -10.95
CA THR A 36 -18.19 3.73 -10.66
C THR A 36 -17.83 3.92 -9.17
N SER A 37 -18.20 5.06 -8.58
CA SER A 37 -17.96 5.36 -7.16
C SER A 37 -18.69 4.37 -6.25
N THR A 38 -19.98 4.14 -6.52
CA THR A 38 -20.81 3.19 -5.78
C THR A 38 -20.34 1.74 -5.92
N ALA A 39 -19.90 1.34 -7.12
CA ALA A 39 -19.32 0.01 -7.33
C ALA A 39 -18.00 -0.17 -6.58
N LEU A 40 -17.09 0.83 -6.60
CA LEU A 40 -15.83 0.78 -5.86
C LEU A 40 -16.05 0.75 -4.35
N PHE A 41 -17.00 1.52 -3.85
CA PHE A 41 -17.39 1.49 -2.44
C PHE A 41 -17.90 0.10 -2.03
N ALA A 42 -18.83 -0.48 -2.80
CA ALA A 42 -19.37 -1.81 -2.54
C ALA A 42 -18.27 -2.89 -2.60
N LEU A 43 -17.36 -2.81 -3.58
CA LEU A 43 -16.21 -3.71 -3.68
C LEU A 43 -15.30 -3.61 -2.47
N ASN A 44 -15.02 -2.40 -1.96
CA ASN A 44 -14.21 -2.22 -0.76
C ASN A 44 -14.89 -2.83 0.49
N VAL A 45 -16.21 -2.72 0.62
CA VAL A 45 -16.97 -3.37 1.71
C VAL A 45 -16.91 -4.90 1.60
N ILE A 46 -17.09 -5.45 0.40
CA ILE A 46 -16.94 -6.90 0.16
C ILE A 46 -15.51 -7.34 0.49
N LEU A 47 -14.52 -6.56 0.08
CA LEU A 47 -13.10 -6.84 0.32
C LEU A 47 -12.78 -6.88 1.82
N LEU A 48 -13.40 -6.03 2.66
CA LEU A 48 -13.27 -6.13 4.12
C LEU A 48 -13.74 -7.49 4.65
N ILE A 49 -14.88 -7.98 4.19
CA ILE A 49 -15.41 -9.30 4.59
C ILE A 49 -14.46 -10.42 4.14
N VAL A 50 -13.95 -10.33 2.92
CA VAL A 50 -12.97 -11.29 2.38
C VAL A 50 -11.67 -11.26 3.19
N LEU A 51 -11.17 -10.08 3.57
CA LEU A 51 -9.97 -9.96 4.42
C LEU A 51 -10.18 -10.54 5.81
N ILE A 52 -11.37 -10.38 6.40
CA ILE A 52 -11.74 -11.05 7.66
C ILE A 52 -11.69 -12.57 7.48
N ALA A 53 -12.30 -13.09 6.41
CA ALA A 53 -12.23 -14.52 6.10
C ALA A 53 -10.78 -14.99 5.93
N CYS A 54 -9.93 -14.26 5.21
CA CYS A 54 -8.50 -14.55 5.05
C CYS A 54 -7.75 -14.57 6.38
N MET A 55 -8.03 -13.62 7.29
CA MET A 55 -7.43 -13.59 8.64
C MET A 55 -7.86 -14.80 9.49
N VAL A 56 -9.12 -15.22 9.40
CA VAL A 56 -9.61 -16.42 10.08
C VAL A 56 -8.96 -17.68 9.49
N LEU A 57 -8.88 -17.77 8.17
CA LEU A 57 -8.29 -18.92 7.46
C LEU A 57 -6.79 -19.04 7.75
N THR A 58 -6.03 -17.94 7.77
CA THR A 58 -4.59 -17.96 8.12
C THR A 58 -4.35 -18.42 9.56
N ARG A 59 -5.24 -18.07 10.51
CA ARG A 59 -5.14 -18.56 11.89
C ARG A 59 -5.54 -20.03 12.05
N ARG A 60 -6.55 -20.50 11.30
CA ARG A 60 -7.12 -21.85 11.44
C ARG A 60 -6.38 -22.90 10.61
N PHE A 61 -6.06 -22.58 9.37
CA PHE A 61 -5.31 -23.45 8.48
C PHE A 61 -3.84 -23.03 8.54
N LYS A 62 -3.08 -23.68 9.43
CA LYS A 62 -1.64 -23.83 9.16
C LYS A 62 -1.57 -24.51 7.81
N TRP A 63 -1.13 -23.81 6.77
CA TRP A 63 -0.88 -24.42 5.47
C TRP A 63 0.12 -25.55 5.69
N ILE A 64 -0.36 -26.79 5.73
CA ILE A 64 0.41 -27.99 6.03
C ILE A 64 1.36 -28.24 4.85
N ARG A 65 2.64 -27.84 5.00
CA ARG A 65 3.78 -28.49 4.37
C ARG A 65 4.71 -29.01 5.48
N GLU A 66 5.32 -30.16 5.24
CA GLU A 66 5.97 -31.04 6.23
C GLU A 66 7.22 -30.47 6.96
N ARG A 67 7.57 -29.19 6.81
CA ARG A 67 8.81 -28.64 7.39
C ARG A 67 8.51 -27.37 8.18
N GLY A 68 8.82 -27.39 9.48
CA GLY A 68 8.47 -26.39 10.50
C GLY A 68 8.97 -24.94 10.32
N THR A 69 9.36 -24.52 9.10
CA THR A 69 9.70 -23.13 8.74
C THR A 69 8.47 -22.22 8.55
N ASP A 70 7.25 -22.74 8.68
CA ASP A 70 6.00 -22.05 8.31
C ASP A 70 5.44 -21.05 9.35
N LYS A 71 5.94 -21.03 10.59
CA LYS A 71 5.42 -20.09 11.61
C LYS A 71 5.63 -18.62 11.22
N LEU A 72 6.78 -18.29 10.66
CA LEU A 72 7.12 -16.91 10.27
C LEU A 72 6.30 -16.45 9.05
N ARG A 73 6.05 -17.37 8.10
CA ARG A 73 5.27 -17.10 6.89
C ARG A 73 3.79 -16.89 7.21
N ASN A 74 3.21 -17.72 8.07
CA ASN A 74 1.82 -17.55 8.49
C ASN A 74 1.60 -16.28 9.31
N SER A 75 2.56 -15.93 10.18
CA SER A 75 2.56 -14.64 10.86
C SER A 75 2.65 -13.47 9.88
N GLY A 76 3.48 -13.59 8.83
CA GLY A 76 3.59 -12.59 7.77
C GLY A 76 2.30 -12.41 6.95
N TYR A 77 1.61 -13.49 6.61
CA TYR A 77 0.30 -13.41 5.95
C TYR A 77 -0.75 -12.75 6.84
N PHE A 78 -0.77 -13.09 8.13
CA PHE A 78 -1.69 -12.48 9.08
C PHE A 78 -1.42 -10.98 9.25
N THR A 79 -0.16 -10.57 9.42
CA THR A 79 0.18 -9.14 9.54
C THR A 79 -0.14 -8.38 8.26
N ALA A 80 0.22 -8.91 7.09
CA ALA A 80 -0.07 -8.27 5.81
C ALA A 80 -1.58 -8.11 5.55
N THR A 81 -2.38 -9.13 5.87
CA THR A 81 -3.85 -9.06 5.74
C THR A 81 -4.48 -8.11 6.75
N LEU A 82 -3.94 -8.01 7.97
CA LEU A 82 -4.38 -7.04 8.97
C LEU A 82 -4.07 -5.59 8.53
N PHE A 83 -2.87 -5.33 8.00
CA PHE A 83 -2.52 -4.00 7.49
C PHE A 83 -3.36 -3.61 6.27
N MET A 84 -3.61 -4.55 5.34
CA MET A 84 -4.56 -4.33 4.24
C MET A 84 -5.96 -4.01 4.79
N PHE A 85 -6.43 -4.76 5.80
CA PHE A 85 -7.74 -4.55 6.40
C PHE A 85 -7.88 -3.16 7.00
N LEU A 86 -6.89 -2.70 7.79
CA LEU A 86 -6.91 -1.36 8.39
C LEU A 86 -6.90 -0.26 7.32
N SER A 87 -6.12 -0.44 6.25
CA SER A 87 -6.09 0.50 5.13
C SER A 87 -7.44 0.58 4.40
N THR A 88 -8.01 -0.57 4.03
CA THR A 88 -9.33 -0.63 3.37
C THR A 88 -10.44 -0.10 4.27
N LEU A 89 -10.37 -0.34 5.59
CA LEU A 89 -11.34 0.18 6.55
C LEU A 89 -11.31 1.71 6.58
N LEU A 90 -10.12 2.31 6.66
CA LEU A 90 -9.97 3.76 6.60
C LEU A 90 -10.47 4.32 5.26
N GLN A 91 -10.19 3.63 4.15
CA GLN A 91 -10.69 4.03 2.83
C GLN A 91 -12.23 4.05 2.79
N VAL A 92 -12.90 3.02 3.29
CA VAL A 92 -14.38 2.96 3.35
C VAL A 92 -14.94 4.08 4.22
N ILE A 93 -14.31 4.35 5.38
CA ILE A 93 -14.74 5.44 6.27
C ILE A 93 -14.60 6.80 5.57
N PHE A 94 -13.46 7.09 4.94
CA PHE A 94 -13.27 8.38 4.26
C PHE A 94 -14.18 8.54 3.05
N SER A 95 -14.40 7.48 2.27
CA SER A 95 -15.38 7.51 1.19
C SER A 95 -16.79 7.79 1.73
N ALA A 96 -17.21 7.13 2.80
CA ALA A 96 -18.54 7.39 3.40
C ALA A 96 -18.67 8.82 3.95
N LEU A 97 -17.62 9.36 4.59
CA LEU A 97 -17.60 10.74 5.10
C LEU A 97 -17.64 11.78 3.97
N GLY A 98 -16.90 11.56 2.88
CA GLY A 98 -16.93 12.43 1.70
C GLY A 98 -18.31 12.49 1.05
N GLU A 99 -18.97 11.34 0.91
CA GLU A 99 -20.31 11.27 0.32
C GLU A 99 -21.43 11.83 1.21
N SER A 100 -21.20 11.94 2.52
CA SER A 100 -22.16 12.54 3.45
C SER A 100 -21.96 14.05 3.61
N GLU A 101 -21.09 14.67 2.79
CA GLU A 101 -20.77 16.10 2.78
C GLU A 101 -20.44 16.65 4.19
N VAL A 102 -19.81 15.81 5.02
CA VAL A 102 -19.52 16.17 6.41
C VAL A 102 -18.36 17.17 6.45
N ALA A 103 -18.57 18.30 7.11
CA ALA A 103 -17.51 19.24 7.42
C ALA A 103 -16.53 18.58 8.43
N VAL A 104 -15.28 18.42 8.02
CA VAL A 104 -14.20 17.89 8.85
C VAL A 104 -13.09 18.93 8.98
N THR A 105 -12.18 18.74 9.93
CA THR A 105 -10.98 19.58 10.02
C THR A 105 -9.86 19.03 9.15
N TYR A 106 -8.89 19.86 8.77
CA TYR A 106 -7.69 19.40 8.04
C TYR A 106 -6.89 18.31 8.79
N LEU A 107 -7.11 18.11 10.09
CA LEU A 107 -6.56 16.95 10.80
C LEU A 107 -7.00 15.59 10.21
N VAL A 108 -8.06 15.53 9.39
CA VAL A 108 -8.47 14.33 8.65
C VAL A 108 -7.34 13.74 7.80
N TYR A 109 -6.43 14.58 7.29
CA TYR A 109 -5.27 14.17 6.49
C TYR A 109 -4.27 13.31 7.27
N ILE A 110 -4.25 13.37 8.61
CA ILE A 110 -3.48 12.41 9.44
C ILE A 110 -4.01 10.99 9.23
N GLY A 111 -5.32 10.84 9.10
CA GLY A 111 -5.96 9.57 8.79
C GLY A 111 -5.57 9.03 7.42
N TYR A 112 -5.44 9.92 6.41
CA TYR A 112 -4.91 9.56 5.09
C TYR A 112 -3.44 9.11 5.16
N ILE A 113 -2.61 9.78 5.95
CA ILE A 113 -1.21 9.36 6.20
C ILE A 113 -1.16 7.95 6.79
N ILE A 114 -1.97 7.67 7.82
CA ILE A 114 -2.04 6.34 8.46
C ILE A 114 -2.51 5.28 7.45
N LYS A 115 -3.54 5.61 6.64
CA LYS A 115 -4.05 4.73 5.58
C LYS A 115 -2.96 4.34 4.59
N GLU A 116 -2.15 5.31 4.13
CA GLU A 116 -1.03 5.05 3.21
C GLU A 116 0.07 4.21 3.86
N ILE A 117 0.44 4.48 5.11
CA ILE A 117 1.43 3.65 5.85
C ILE A 117 0.99 2.18 5.87
N PHE A 118 -0.27 1.93 6.22
CA PHE A 118 -0.81 0.58 6.25
C PHE A 118 -0.84 -0.05 4.85
N TRP A 119 -1.24 0.69 3.83
CA TRP A 119 -1.28 0.21 2.45
C TRP A 119 0.10 -0.18 1.92
N THR A 120 1.09 0.69 2.13
CA THR A 120 2.47 0.48 1.68
C THR A 120 3.08 -0.76 2.35
N ILE A 121 2.97 -0.87 3.68
CA ILE A 121 3.48 -2.03 4.43
C ILE A 121 2.81 -3.31 3.94
N ALA A 122 1.48 -3.30 3.79
CA ALA A 122 0.74 -4.49 3.38
C ALA A 122 1.11 -4.94 1.96
N SER A 123 1.19 -4.00 1.01
CA SER A 123 1.52 -4.28 -0.38
C SER A 123 2.92 -4.88 -0.52
N VAL A 124 3.92 -4.30 0.14
CA VAL A 124 5.29 -4.82 0.08
C VAL A 124 5.39 -6.19 0.76
N LEU A 125 4.71 -6.41 1.90
CA LEU A 125 4.69 -7.71 2.57
C LEU A 125 4.04 -8.80 1.70
N ILE A 126 2.92 -8.51 1.04
CA ILE A 126 2.24 -9.46 0.15
C ILE A 126 3.18 -9.86 -1.00
N VAL A 127 3.78 -8.88 -1.69
CA VAL A 127 4.70 -9.13 -2.79
C VAL A 127 5.94 -9.90 -2.32
N ALA A 128 6.49 -9.56 -1.16
CA ALA A 128 7.63 -10.24 -0.57
C ALA A 128 7.35 -11.71 -0.26
N ILE A 129 6.17 -12.00 0.30
CA ILE A 129 5.77 -13.38 0.59
C ILE A 129 5.60 -14.14 -0.72
N ILE A 130 4.90 -13.60 -1.72
CA ILE A 130 4.71 -14.25 -3.03
C ILE A 130 6.07 -14.55 -3.68
N ALA A 131 6.95 -13.55 -3.77
CA ALA A 131 8.27 -13.69 -4.37
C ALA A 131 9.13 -14.75 -3.69
N ARG A 132 9.16 -14.77 -2.35
CA ARG A 132 9.88 -15.80 -1.59
C ARG A 132 9.36 -17.19 -1.90
N THR A 133 8.05 -17.32 -2.04
CA THR A 133 7.39 -18.62 -2.20
C THR A 133 7.58 -19.22 -3.58
N ILE A 134 7.71 -18.38 -4.61
CA ILE A 134 8.10 -18.81 -5.95
C ILE A 134 9.59 -19.16 -5.99
N ALA A 135 10.44 -18.32 -5.38
CA ALA A 135 11.90 -18.49 -5.44
C ALA A 135 12.39 -19.73 -4.65
N GLU A 136 11.71 -20.10 -3.56
CA GLU A 136 11.98 -21.34 -2.81
C GLU A 136 11.85 -22.61 -3.66
N ASP A 137 10.95 -22.62 -4.66
CA ASP A 137 10.73 -23.78 -5.53
C ASP A 137 11.75 -23.86 -6.71
N VAL A 138 12.46 -22.77 -7.03
CA VAL A 138 13.36 -22.69 -8.20
C VAL A 138 14.83 -22.93 -7.84
N GLY A 139 15.38 -22.28 -6.81
CA GLY A 139 16.75 -22.50 -6.33
C GLY A 139 17.46 -21.27 -5.74
N ALA A 140 18.67 -21.48 -5.19
CA ALA A 140 19.39 -20.49 -4.36
C ALA A 140 19.73 -19.16 -5.07
N LEU A 141 20.07 -19.17 -6.36
CA LEU A 141 20.37 -17.95 -7.11
C LEU A 141 19.10 -17.07 -7.27
N SER A 142 17.96 -17.69 -7.60
CA SER A 142 16.68 -17.00 -7.74
C SER A 142 16.20 -16.39 -6.42
N GLN A 143 16.47 -17.05 -5.27
CA GLN A 143 16.18 -16.50 -3.95
C GLN A 143 16.99 -15.24 -3.65
N LYS A 144 18.28 -15.19 -4.01
CA LYS A 144 19.10 -14.00 -3.81
C LYS A 144 18.59 -12.81 -4.63
N ILE A 145 18.26 -13.05 -5.90
CA ILE A 145 17.71 -12.00 -6.80
C ILE A 145 16.35 -11.51 -6.29
N ALA A 146 15.46 -12.42 -5.90
CA ALA A 146 14.16 -12.06 -5.33
C ALA A 146 14.30 -11.27 -4.03
N THR A 147 15.23 -11.63 -3.15
CA THR A 147 15.49 -10.91 -1.90
C THR A 147 16.01 -9.50 -2.17
N PHE A 148 16.92 -9.34 -3.14
CA PHE A 148 17.40 -8.03 -3.57
C PHE A 148 16.27 -7.18 -4.16
N GLY A 149 15.42 -7.77 -5.01
CA GLY A 149 14.26 -7.09 -5.58
C GLY A 149 13.26 -6.61 -4.51
N ILE A 150 12.99 -7.43 -3.49
CA ILE A 150 12.14 -7.03 -2.36
C ILE A 150 12.76 -5.89 -1.55
N ALA A 151 14.08 -5.92 -1.30
CA ALA A 151 14.76 -4.84 -0.60
C ALA A 151 14.69 -3.52 -1.39
N PHE A 152 14.85 -3.60 -2.71
CA PHE A 152 14.71 -2.44 -3.57
C PHE A 152 13.26 -1.93 -3.63
N LEU A 153 12.26 -2.83 -3.66
CA LEU A 153 10.85 -2.48 -3.54
C LEU A 153 10.57 -1.69 -2.24
N TRP A 154 11.16 -2.10 -1.12
CA TRP A 154 11.07 -1.36 0.14
C TRP A 154 11.64 0.05 0.02
N THR A 155 12.81 0.21 -0.61
CA THR A 155 13.41 1.55 -0.77
C THR A 155 12.54 2.47 -1.61
N ILE A 156 12.00 2.00 -2.74
CA ILE A 156 11.07 2.79 -3.57
C ILE A 156 9.81 3.13 -2.76
N SER A 157 9.25 2.15 -2.06
CA SER A 157 8.02 2.31 -1.28
C SER A 157 8.17 3.35 -0.16
N ILE A 158 9.33 3.43 0.50
CA ILE A 158 9.62 4.46 1.51
C ILE A 158 9.70 5.86 0.88
N ILE A 159 10.27 5.97 -0.32
CA ILE A 159 10.35 7.26 -1.04
C ILE A 159 8.94 7.73 -1.42
N VAL A 160 8.10 6.85 -1.99
CA VAL A 160 6.70 7.15 -2.30
C VAL A 160 5.93 7.58 -1.07
N LEU A 161 6.08 6.84 0.03
CA LEU A 161 5.47 7.17 1.31
C LEU A 161 5.91 8.55 1.82
N GLY A 162 7.19 8.89 1.67
CA GLY A 162 7.73 10.21 2.03
C GLY A 162 7.03 11.34 1.28
N PHE A 163 6.87 11.22 -0.04
CA PHE A 163 6.15 12.21 -0.85
C PHE A 163 4.66 12.27 -0.52
N SER A 164 4.03 11.12 -0.26
CA SER A 164 2.61 11.08 0.14
C SER A 164 2.38 11.76 1.50
N ILE A 165 3.26 11.52 2.47
CA ILE A 165 3.23 12.20 3.77
C ILE A 165 3.45 13.70 3.59
N ALA A 166 4.42 14.11 2.78
CA ALA A 166 4.68 15.52 2.51
C ALA A 166 3.45 16.22 1.92
N LEU A 167 2.80 15.61 0.92
CA LEU A 167 1.58 16.11 0.30
C LEU A 167 0.47 16.33 1.35
N TYR A 168 0.16 15.31 2.16
CA TYR A 168 -0.88 15.44 3.19
C TYR A 168 -0.50 16.39 4.33
N ALA A 169 0.78 16.46 4.69
CA ALA A 169 1.28 17.40 5.70
C ALA A 169 1.16 18.86 5.22
N GLU A 170 1.38 19.13 3.93
CA GLU A 170 1.18 20.45 3.35
C GLU A 170 -0.29 20.87 3.35
N TYR A 171 -1.22 19.95 3.04
CA TYR A 171 -2.65 20.22 3.24
C TYR A 171 -2.96 20.60 4.69
N ILE A 172 -2.39 19.90 5.67
CA ILE A 172 -2.57 20.21 7.10
C ILE A 172 -1.98 21.58 7.46
N ALA A 173 -0.79 21.90 6.94
CA ALA A 173 -0.04 23.10 7.33
C ALA A 173 -0.53 24.37 6.62
N MET A 174 -0.87 24.28 5.34
CA MET A 174 -1.07 25.42 4.43
C MET A 174 -2.39 25.38 3.65
N GLY A 175 -3.24 24.36 3.86
CA GLY A 175 -4.56 24.27 3.24
C GLY A 175 -4.55 23.74 1.81
N GLY A 176 -3.36 23.47 1.25
CA GLY A 176 -3.13 22.94 -0.09
C GLY A 176 -1.71 22.36 -0.23
N ALA A 177 -1.46 21.60 -1.29
CA ALA A 177 -0.14 21.03 -1.60
C ALA A 177 0.60 21.88 -2.64
N GLU A 178 1.91 22.05 -2.46
CA GLU A 178 2.76 22.68 -3.45
C GLU A 178 2.93 21.77 -4.68
N TYR A 179 3.27 22.39 -5.81
CA TYR A 179 3.52 21.69 -7.06
C TYR A 179 4.63 20.62 -6.91
N ILE A 180 5.64 20.90 -6.09
CA ILE A 180 6.77 19.99 -5.87
C ILE A 180 6.31 18.70 -5.17
N ALA A 181 5.49 18.81 -4.11
CA ALA A 181 4.97 17.65 -3.40
C ALA A 181 4.01 16.84 -4.29
N THR A 182 3.15 17.53 -5.05
CA THR A 182 2.19 16.91 -5.97
C THR A 182 2.89 16.15 -7.09
N MET A 183 3.84 16.79 -7.78
CA MET A 183 4.61 16.13 -8.84
C MET A 183 5.54 15.05 -8.30
N GLY A 184 6.16 15.27 -7.15
CA GLY A 184 6.98 14.26 -6.47
C GLY A 184 6.19 12.99 -6.17
N TYR A 185 4.95 13.13 -5.68
CA TYR A 185 4.05 12.00 -5.47
C TYR A 185 3.77 11.25 -6.79
N ILE A 186 3.35 11.95 -7.84
CA ILE A 186 3.02 11.35 -9.16
C ILE A 186 4.23 10.63 -9.78
N TYR A 187 5.41 11.26 -9.81
CA TYR A 187 6.59 10.60 -10.37
C TYR A 187 7.00 9.38 -9.56
N SER A 188 6.91 9.46 -8.22
CA SER A 188 7.23 8.33 -7.37
C SER A 188 6.23 7.17 -7.51
N SER A 189 4.94 7.45 -7.70
CA SER A 189 3.91 6.43 -7.93
C SER A 189 4.17 5.68 -9.24
N ILE A 190 4.50 6.40 -10.32
CA ILE A 190 4.85 5.82 -11.62
C ILE A 190 6.08 4.91 -11.50
N ILE A 191 7.12 5.36 -10.78
CA ILE A 191 8.33 4.55 -10.53
C ILE A 191 7.97 3.28 -9.75
N TRP A 192 7.10 3.37 -8.76
CA TRP A 192 6.66 2.22 -7.98
C TRP A 192 5.83 1.23 -8.81
N ALA A 193 4.87 1.71 -9.58
CA ALA A 193 4.01 0.90 -10.43
C ALA A 193 4.81 0.21 -11.55
N SER A 194 5.71 0.95 -12.22
CA SER A 194 6.59 0.39 -13.26
C SER A 194 7.58 -0.64 -12.69
N TYR A 195 8.12 -0.40 -11.50
CA TYR A 195 8.98 -1.38 -10.84
C TYR A 195 8.22 -2.65 -10.46
N LEU A 196 7.02 -2.52 -9.87
CA LEU A 196 6.17 -3.68 -9.59
C LEU A 196 5.84 -4.44 -10.86
N PHE A 197 5.48 -3.76 -11.95
CA PHE A 197 5.23 -4.40 -13.23
C PHE A 197 6.42 -5.24 -13.70
N ALA A 198 7.63 -4.66 -13.74
CA ALA A 198 8.84 -5.38 -14.11
C ALA A 198 9.13 -6.57 -13.16
N PHE A 199 8.93 -6.39 -11.85
CA PHE A 199 9.12 -7.43 -10.87
C PHE A 199 8.10 -8.57 -11.02
N THR A 200 6.83 -8.26 -11.32
CA THR A 200 5.80 -9.28 -11.60
C THR A 200 6.10 -10.09 -12.85
N LEU A 201 6.65 -9.48 -13.91
CA LEU A 201 7.11 -10.19 -15.11
C LEU A 201 8.25 -11.16 -14.78
N PHE A 202 9.20 -10.73 -13.96
CA PHE A 202 10.27 -11.59 -13.46
C PHE A 202 9.72 -12.78 -12.65
N LEU A 203 8.76 -12.54 -11.74
CA LEU A 203 8.10 -13.61 -10.97
C LEU A 203 7.30 -14.56 -11.86
N CYS A 204 6.69 -14.06 -12.94
CA CYS A 204 6.00 -14.88 -13.93
C CYS A 204 6.96 -15.87 -14.59
N GLY A 205 8.12 -15.40 -15.05
CA GLY A 205 9.17 -16.25 -15.60
C GLY A 205 9.64 -17.31 -14.61
N LEU A 206 9.85 -16.94 -13.34
CA LEU A 206 10.22 -17.88 -12.29
C LEU A 206 9.12 -18.92 -12.01
N ALA A 207 7.85 -18.54 -12.03
CA ALA A 207 6.75 -19.47 -11.80
C ALA A 207 6.60 -20.48 -12.94
N VAL A 208 6.77 -20.07 -14.20
CA VAL A 208 6.82 -20.99 -15.35
C VAL A 208 7.95 -22.00 -15.14
N PHE A 209 9.13 -21.53 -14.77
CA PHE A 209 10.28 -22.41 -14.52
C PHE A 209 10.05 -23.35 -13.32
N ALA A 210 9.41 -22.86 -12.25
CA ALA A 210 9.04 -23.67 -11.08
C ALA A 210 8.07 -24.81 -11.46
N VAL A 211 7.06 -24.52 -12.28
CA VAL A 211 6.09 -25.52 -12.77
C VAL A 211 6.77 -26.58 -13.64
N LEU A 212 7.70 -26.18 -14.50
CA LEU A 212 8.49 -27.10 -15.33
C LEU A 212 9.40 -28.01 -14.48
N LYS A 213 9.96 -27.48 -13.39
CA LYS A 213 10.89 -28.21 -12.51
C LYS A 213 10.20 -29.12 -11.50
N ARG A 214 9.06 -28.70 -10.93
CA ARG A 214 8.22 -29.47 -10.01
C ARG A 214 6.75 -29.09 -10.19
N ARG A 215 5.95 -30.01 -10.74
CA ARG A 215 4.48 -29.89 -10.71
C ARG A 215 4.01 -29.99 -9.27
N SER A 216 3.57 -28.87 -8.71
CA SER A 216 2.84 -28.84 -7.44
C SER A 216 1.55 -28.03 -7.62
N MET A 217 0.47 -28.42 -6.92
CA MET A 217 -0.78 -27.67 -6.90
C MET A 217 -0.56 -26.19 -6.52
N GLY A 218 0.41 -25.91 -5.63
CA GLY A 218 0.76 -24.55 -5.21
C GLY A 218 1.41 -23.70 -6.29
N SER A 219 2.37 -24.25 -7.04
CA SER A 219 3.03 -23.54 -8.16
C SER A 219 2.05 -23.28 -9.31
N LEU A 220 1.09 -24.18 -9.52
CA LEU A 220 0.04 -24.06 -10.52
C LEU A 220 -0.98 -22.95 -10.14
N LEU A 221 -1.40 -22.88 -8.87
CA LEU A 221 -2.26 -21.80 -8.36
C LEU A 221 -1.58 -20.43 -8.44
N MET A 222 -0.28 -20.36 -8.16
CA MET A 222 0.47 -19.10 -8.28
C MET A 222 0.54 -18.60 -9.72
N LEU A 223 0.68 -19.51 -10.69
CA LEU A 223 0.74 -19.17 -12.12
C LEU A 223 -0.63 -18.78 -12.69
N ILE A 224 -1.71 -19.48 -12.31
CA ILE A 224 -3.04 -19.25 -12.90
C ILE A 224 -3.79 -18.10 -12.24
N ILE A 225 -3.62 -17.88 -10.93
CA ILE A 225 -4.45 -16.93 -10.18
C ILE A 225 -3.61 -15.74 -9.71
N VAL A 226 -2.53 -16.00 -8.99
CA VAL A 226 -1.78 -14.94 -8.30
C VAL A 226 -1.04 -14.02 -9.27
N ILE A 227 -0.28 -14.58 -10.22
CA ILE A 227 0.49 -13.78 -11.18
C ILE A 227 -0.42 -12.94 -12.11
N PRO A 228 -1.49 -13.50 -12.72
CA PRO A 228 -2.40 -12.71 -13.53
C PRO A 228 -3.10 -11.62 -12.72
N SER A 229 -3.46 -11.88 -11.46
CA SER A 229 -4.07 -10.86 -10.60
C SER A 229 -3.10 -9.72 -10.24
N LEU A 230 -1.84 -10.03 -9.95
CA LEU A 230 -0.80 -9.02 -9.70
C LEU A 230 -0.49 -8.20 -10.96
N PHE A 231 -0.47 -8.85 -12.11
CA PHE A 231 -0.26 -8.21 -13.41
C PHE A 231 -1.44 -7.30 -13.80
N LEU A 232 -2.68 -7.77 -13.62
CA LEU A 232 -3.88 -6.96 -13.84
C LEU A 232 -3.92 -5.76 -12.87
N LYS A 233 -3.57 -5.96 -11.60
CA LYS A 233 -3.49 -4.88 -10.62
C LYS A 233 -2.48 -3.82 -11.05
N SER A 234 -1.24 -4.21 -11.37
CA SER A 234 -0.21 -3.25 -11.75
C SER A 234 -0.53 -2.55 -13.07
N LEU A 235 -1.12 -3.26 -14.03
CA LEU A 235 -1.57 -2.68 -15.30
C LEU A 235 -2.71 -1.68 -15.08
N LEU A 236 -3.70 -2.01 -14.24
CA LEU A 236 -4.77 -1.08 -13.88
C LEU A 236 -4.22 0.16 -13.17
N GLU A 237 -3.30 0.00 -12.21
CA GLU A 237 -2.65 1.13 -11.51
C GLU A 237 -1.92 2.05 -12.51
N LEU A 238 -1.12 1.47 -13.42
CA LEU A 238 -0.45 2.20 -14.50
C LEU A 238 -1.42 2.96 -15.42
N VAL A 239 -2.52 2.33 -15.81
CA VAL A 239 -3.53 2.97 -16.68
C VAL A 239 -4.27 4.08 -15.94
N THR A 240 -4.62 3.88 -14.68
CA THR A 240 -5.29 4.92 -13.88
C THR A 240 -4.37 6.12 -13.63
N GLU A 241 -3.09 5.90 -13.37
CA GLU A 241 -2.12 6.98 -13.21
C GLU A 241 -1.83 7.70 -14.52
N ALA A 242 -1.87 7.01 -15.66
CA ALA A 242 -1.72 7.63 -16.98
C ALA A 242 -2.93 8.48 -17.41
N ASN A 243 -4.13 8.17 -16.91
CA ASN A 243 -5.39 8.80 -17.33
C ASN A 243 -5.86 9.92 -16.38
N ASN A 244 -5.33 9.98 -15.16
CA ASN A 244 -5.59 11.03 -14.17
C ASN A 244 -4.54 12.16 -14.17
N ASN A 245 -3.59 12.12 -15.12
CA ASN A 245 -2.68 13.22 -15.49
C ASN A 245 -3.20 13.93 -16.73
#